data_AF-A0A915K8V0-F1
#
_entry.id   AF-A0A915K8V0-F1
#
_cell.length_a   1.000
_cell.length_b   1.000
_cell.length_c   1.000
_cell.angle_alpha   90.00
_cell.angle_beta   90.00
_cell.angle_gamma   90.00
#
_symmetry.space_group_name_H-M   'P 1'
#
loop_
_entity.id
_entity.type
_entity.pdbx_description
1 polymer ?
#
loop_
_entity_poly.entity_id
_entity_poly.type
_entity_poly.pdbx_seq_one_letter_code
_entity_poly.pdbx_strand_id
1 'polypeptide(L)'
;YHFKFKVREKILIAAFCRSFQDPFAPARIAGVLALTATQQFYTAGDIAQRVMPNLSPLTLDREKQVREPAIRALRGFLDKMEQISENPELATQL
;
A
#
# COMPACT_ATOMS: atom_id res chain seq x y z
N TYR A 1 26.64 -8.86 -2.13
CA TYR A 1 25.62 -8.25 -3.03
C TYR A 1 24.20 -8.26 -2.42
N HIS A 2 24.00 -7.81 -1.17
CA HIS A 2 22.69 -7.85 -0.48
C HIS A 2 21.92 -6.50 -0.46
N PHE A 3 22.46 -5.46 -1.11
CA PHE A 3 22.01 -4.07 -0.93
C PHE A 3 20.92 -3.59 -1.91
N LYS A 4 20.48 -4.41 -2.88
CA LYS A 4 19.58 -3.98 -3.97
C LYS A 4 18.07 -4.21 -3.71
N PHE A 5 17.68 -5.01 -2.73
CA PHE A 5 16.25 -5.34 -2.52
C PHE A 5 15.47 -4.20 -1.84
N LYS A 6 15.96 -3.67 -0.70
CA LYS A 6 15.31 -2.56 0.04
C LYS A 6 15.13 -1.25 -0.75
N VAL A 7 15.97 -1.01 -1.76
CA VAL A 7 15.86 0.20 -2.61
C VAL A 7 14.67 0.08 -3.56
N ARG A 8 14.38 -1.11 -4.08
CA ARG A 8 13.28 -1.34 -5.03
C ARG A 8 11.92 -1.10 -4.39
N GLU A 9 11.74 -1.58 -3.16
CA GLU A 9 10.49 -1.50 -2.40
C GLU A 9 10.10 -0.04 -2.10
N LYS A 10 11.07 0.75 -1.63
CA LYS A 10 10.87 2.17 -1.37
C LYS A 10 10.54 2.97 -2.62
N ILE A 11 11.09 2.59 -3.77
CA ILE A 11 10.80 3.21 -5.07
C ILE A 11 9.37 2.86 -5.51
N LEU A 12 8.93 1.60 -5.33
CA LEU A 12 7.58 1.17 -5.69
C LEU A 12 6.52 1.93 -4.89
N ILE A 13 6.65 1.99 -3.56
CA ILE A 13 5.73 2.76 -2.71
C ILE A 13 5.69 4.22 -3.17
N ALA A 14 6.85 4.86 -3.37
CA ALA A 14 6.90 6.26 -3.78
C ALA A 14 6.29 6.50 -5.18
N ALA A 15 6.41 5.55 -6.11
CA ALA A 15 5.83 5.64 -7.43
C ALA A 15 4.30 5.50 -7.38
N PHE A 16 3.80 4.49 -6.65
CA PHE A 16 2.36 4.27 -6.50
C PHE A 16 1.69 5.41 -5.71
N CYS A 17 2.29 5.91 -4.64
CA CYS A 17 1.73 7.05 -3.91
C CYS A 17 1.58 8.30 -4.79
N ARG A 18 2.49 8.53 -5.76
CA ARG A 18 2.34 9.62 -6.73
C ARG A 18 1.14 9.42 -7.65
N SER A 19 0.87 8.19 -8.08
CA SER A 19 -0.27 7.89 -8.95
C SER A 19 -1.62 8.20 -8.31
N PHE A 20 -1.71 8.31 -6.98
CA PHE A 20 -2.94 8.67 -6.28
C PHE A 20 -3.38 10.13 -6.49
N GLN A 21 -2.46 11.00 -6.92
CA GLN A 21 -2.76 12.40 -7.20
C GLN A 21 -2.98 12.66 -8.70
N ASP A 22 -3.06 11.61 -9.51
CA ASP A 22 -3.25 11.72 -10.95
C ASP A 22 -4.68 12.21 -11.28
N PRO A 23 -4.86 13.19 -12.19
CA PRO A 23 -6.20 13.63 -12.59
C PRO A 23 -7.01 12.51 -13.24
N PHE A 24 -6.36 11.53 -13.86
CA PHE A 24 -7.00 10.42 -14.55
C PHE A 24 -7.35 9.28 -13.58
N ALA A 25 -8.64 9.04 -13.39
CA ALA A 25 -9.13 8.05 -12.42
C ALA A 25 -8.60 6.61 -12.65
N PRO A 26 -8.49 6.09 -13.88
CA PRO A 26 -7.89 4.78 -14.13
C PRO A 26 -6.43 4.68 -13.68
N ALA A 27 -5.66 5.76 -13.73
CA ALA A 27 -4.29 5.77 -13.23
C ALA A 27 -4.27 5.62 -11.69
N ARG A 28 -5.17 6.32 -10.97
CA ARG A 28 -5.32 6.16 -9.52
C ARG A 28 -5.71 4.73 -9.14
N ILE A 29 -6.67 4.14 -9.86
CA ILE A 29 -7.12 2.74 -9.65
C ILE A 29 -5.94 1.78 -9.88
N ALA A 30 -5.22 1.93 -10.98
CA ALA A 30 -4.06 1.11 -11.29
C ALA A 30 -2.99 1.22 -10.20
N GLY A 31 -2.77 2.42 -9.65
CA GLY A 31 -1.92 2.66 -8.50
C GLY A 31 -2.31 1.83 -7.27
N VAL A 32 -3.60 1.86 -6.90
CA VAL A 32 -4.11 1.09 -5.74
C VAL A 32 -3.96 -0.42 -5.97
N LEU A 33 -4.31 -0.89 -7.17
CA LEU A 33 -4.19 -2.31 -7.50
C LEU A 33 -2.74 -2.78 -7.51
N ALA A 34 -1.84 -1.99 -8.09
CA ALA A 34 -0.42 -2.30 -8.12
C ALA A 34 0.18 -2.33 -6.71
N LEU A 35 -0.18 -1.36 -5.86
CA LEU A 35 0.22 -1.33 -4.45
C LEU A 35 -0.20 -2.60 -3.70
N THR A 36 -1.44 -3.04 -3.87
CA THR A 36 -1.95 -4.27 -3.24
C THR A 36 -1.30 -5.53 -3.83
N ALA A 37 -1.07 -5.58 -5.14
CA ALA A 37 -0.42 -6.71 -5.80
C ALA A 37 1.03 -6.92 -5.34
N THR A 38 1.72 -5.83 -4.96
CA THR A 38 3.10 -5.86 -4.49
C THR A 38 3.22 -5.88 -2.95
N GLN A 39 2.15 -6.15 -2.21
CA GLN A 39 2.10 -6.10 -0.75
C GLN A 39 3.12 -6.99 -0.02
N GLN A 40 3.59 -8.05 -0.68
CA GLN A 40 4.58 -8.99 -0.16
C GLN A 40 5.99 -8.38 -0.02
N PHE A 41 6.22 -7.25 -0.69
CA PHE A 41 7.50 -6.52 -0.67
C PHE A 41 7.51 -5.38 0.37
N TYR A 42 6.46 -5.26 1.18
CA TYR A 42 6.34 -4.18 2.16
C TYR A 42 6.45 -4.71 3.58
N THR A 43 7.35 -4.10 4.34
CA THR A 43 7.47 -4.35 5.77
C THR A 43 6.27 -3.80 6.53
N ALA A 44 6.03 -4.30 7.75
CA ALA A 44 4.99 -3.75 8.63
C ALA A 44 5.17 -2.23 8.86
N GLY A 45 6.41 -1.78 9.00
CA GLY A 45 6.75 -0.37 9.15
C GLY A 45 6.41 0.47 7.91
N ASP A 46 6.71 -0.03 6.71
CA ASP A 46 6.34 0.64 5.47
C ASP A 46 4.82 0.72 5.30
N ILE A 47 4.10 -0.36 5.67
CA ILE A 47 2.64 -0.39 5.60
C ILE A 47 2.04 0.67 6.51
N ALA A 48 2.48 0.72 7.77
CA ALA A 48 1.96 1.64 8.77
C ALA A 48 2.31 3.11 8.49
N GLN A 49 3.55 3.40 8.09
CA GLN A 49 4.03 4.78 7.98
C GLN A 49 3.80 5.40 6.60
N ARG A 50 3.66 4.58 5.55
CA ARG A 50 3.63 5.07 4.17
C ARG A 50 2.41 4.58 3.41
N VAL A 51 2.17 3.27 3.38
CA VAL A 51 1.08 2.72 2.56
C VAL A 51 -0.29 3.18 3.05
N MET A 52 -0.65 2.89 4.32
CA MET A 52 -1.97 3.23 4.85
C MET A 52 -2.23 4.75 4.84
N PRO A 53 -1.32 5.62 5.30
CA PRO A 53 -1.56 7.06 5.28
C PRO A 53 -1.75 7.63 3.87
N ASN A 54 -1.06 7.08 2.86
CA ASN A 54 -1.24 7.54 1.48
C ASN A 54 -2.50 6.96 0.82
N LEU A 55 -3.00 5.81 1.28
CA LEU A 55 -4.25 5.20 0.82
C LEU A 55 -5.50 5.86 1.41
N SER A 56 -5.43 6.29 2.68
CA SER A 56 -6.57 6.86 3.41
C SER A 56 -7.30 7.99 2.67
N PRO A 57 -6.63 8.96 2.01
CA PRO A 57 -7.32 10.01 1.27
C PRO A 57 -8.18 9.51 0.09
N LEU A 58 -7.81 8.38 -0.54
CA LEU A 58 -8.56 7.83 -1.68
C LEU A 58 -9.91 7.24 -1.27
N THR A 59 -10.14 7.02 0.02
CA THR A 59 -11.46 6.62 0.54
C THR A 59 -12.51 7.71 0.35
N LEU A 60 -12.08 8.97 0.19
CA LEU A 60 -12.92 10.14 -0.11
C LEU A 60 -12.68 10.67 -1.53
N ASP A 61 -12.12 9.84 -2.43
CA ASP A 61 -11.91 10.23 -3.83
C ASP A 61 -13.23 10.66 -4.49
N ARG A 62 -13.16 11.59 -5.44
CA ARG A 62 -14.33 12.10 -6.19
C ARG A 62 -15.04 10.98 -6.93
N GLU A 63 -14.27 10.02 -7.45
CA GLU A 63 -14.77 8.91 -8.25
C GLU A 63 -15.06 7.68 -7.40
N LYS A 64 -16.31 7.17 -7.47
CA LYS A 64 -16.72 5.97 -6.73
C LYS A 64 -15.84 4.76 -7.04
N GLN A 65 -15.45 4.63 -8.32
CA GLN A 65 -14.62 3.54 -8.81
C GLN A 65 -13.20 3.54 -8.23
N VAL A 66 -12.73 4.67 -7.67
CA VAL A 66 -11.45 4.76 -6.95
C VAL A 66 -11.66 4.47 -5.46
N ARG A 67 -12.77 4.94 -4.86
CA ARG A 67 -13.07 4.72 -3.44
C ARG A 67 -13.18 3.24 -3.09
N GLU A 68 -13.90 2.46 -3.90
CA GLU A 68 -14.12 1.04 -3.65
C GLU A 68 -12.81 0.21 -3.53
N PRO A 69 -11.88 0.24 -4.50
CA PRO A 69 -10.62 -0.48 -4.38
C PRO A 69 -9.74 0.08 -3.25
N ALA A 70 -9.77 1.39 -2.98
CA ALA A 70 -8.99 1.98 -1.89
C ALA A 70 -9.44 1.46 -0.51
N ILE A 71 -10.76 1.43 -0.25
CA ILE A 71 -11.32 0.89 1.00
C ILE A 71 -11.01 -0.60 1.13
N ARG A 72 -11.14 -1.38 0.05
CA ARG A 72 -10.78 -2.81 0.05
C ARG A 72 -9.30 -3.02 0.38
N ALA A 73 -8.42 -2.24 -0.23
CA ALA A 73 -6.98 -2.31 0.02
C ALA A 73 -6.65 -1.98 1.48
N LEU A 74 -7.24 -0.91 2.03
CA LEU A 74 -7.04 -0.53 3.44
C LEU A 74 -7.47 -1.61 4.42
N ARG A 75 -8.62 -2.25 4.18
CA ARG A 75 -9.06 -3.38 5.01
C ARG A 75 -8.05 -4.52 4.96
N GLY A 76 -7.61 -4.92 3.77
CA GLY A 76 -6.61 -5.98 3.64
C GLY A 76 -5.28 -5.66 4.33
N PHE A 77 -4.83 -4.39 4.29
CA PHE A 77 -3.65 -3.97 5.04
C PHE A 77 -3.88 -3.94 6.55
N LEU A 78 -5.07 -3.56 7.01
CA LEU A 78 -5.42 -3.58 8.42
C LEU A 78 -5.48 -5.01 8.96
N ASP A 79 -6.15 -5.92 8.26
CA ASP A 79 -6.22 -7.34 8.62
C ASP A 79 -4.81 -7.94 8.74
N LYS A 80 -3.90 -7.59 7.82
CA LYS A 80 -2.49 -8.00 7.88
C LYS A 80 -1.77 -7.43 9.12
N MET A 81 -2.03 -6.17 9.47
CA MET A 81 -1.44 -5.54 10.66
C MET A 81 -1.98 -6.16 11.95
N GLU A 82 -3.25 -6.54 11.99
CA GLU A 82 -3.85 -7.27 13.12
C GLU A 82 -3.15 -8.64 13.30
N GLN A 83 -2.97 -9.40 12.21
CA GLN A 83 -2.24 -10.67 12.25
C GLN A 83 -0.79 -10.52 12.75
N ILE A 84 -0.09 -9.47 12.32
CA ILE A 84 1.26 -9.16 12.79
C ILE A 84 1.26 -8.74 14.26
N SER A 85 0.21 -8.05 14.72
CA SER A 85 0.04 -7.67 16.12
C SER A 85 -0.19 -8.89 17.02
N GLU A 86 -0.96 -9.87 16.55
CA GLU A 86 -1.19 -11.13 17.28
C GLU A 86 0.07 -12.01 17.32
N ASN A 87 0.88 -12.00 16.25
CA ASN A 87 2.12 -12.76 16.16
C ASN A 87 3.30 -11.84 15.76
N PRO A 88 3.96 -11.19 16.75
CA PRO A 88 5.07 -10.26 16.50
C PRO A 88 6.26 -10.88 15.75
N GLU A 89 6.42 -12.20 15.79
CA GLU A 89 7.46 -12.92 15.06
C GLU A 89 7.30 -12.80 13.53
N LEU A 90 6.06 -12.64 13.04
CA LEU A 90 5.76 -12.41 11.62
C LEU A 90 6.28 -11.07 11.12
N ALA A 91 6.50 -10.09 12.01
CA ALA A 91 7.12 -8.82 11.65
C ALA A 91 8.61 -8.97 11.26
N THR A 92 9.24 -10.09 11.65
CA THR A 92 10.69 -10.31 11.53
C THR A 92 11.05 -11.22 10.34
N GLN A 93 10.07 -11.91 9.74
CA GLN A 93 10.29 -12.92 8.68
C GLN A 93 10.22 -12.38 7.24
N LEU A 94 10.18 -11.05 7.05
CA LEU A 94 10.19 -10.39 5.73
C LEU A 94 11.26 -9.29 5.69
#